data_AF-A0A3N1PKL7-F1
#
_entry.id   AF-A0A3N1PKL7-F1
#
_cell.length_a   1.000
_cell.length_b   1.000
_cell.length_c   1.000
_cell.angle_alpha   90.00
_cell.angle_beta   90.00
_cell.angle_gamma   90.00
#
_symmetry.space_group_name_H-M   'P 1'
#
loop_
_entity.id
_entity.type
_entity.pdbx_description
1 polymer ?
#
loop_
_entity_poly.entity_id
_entity_poly.type
_entity_poly.pdbx_seq_one_letter_code
_entity_poly.pdbx_strand_id
1 'polypeptide(L)'
;MIIKLTRDQAFVLSDWLYEVMMQSDKLDAIVPDRAVWSGIYAISGTLETTLPEVFMPDYAGRLEQARRRLLEAVGSDEDDEAGA
;
A
#
# COMPACT_ATOMS: atom_id res chain seq x y z
N MET A 1 4.31 -7.23 -18.15
CA MET A 1 4.92 -6.19 -17.30
C MET A 1 4.90 -6.68 -15.86
N ILE A 2 5.95 -6.43 -15.07
CA ILE A 2 6.03 -6.85 -13.67
C ILE A 2 6.35 -5.61 -12.83
N ILE A 3 5.48 -5.30 -11.86
CA ILE A 3 5.74 -4.27 -10.85
C ILE A 3 6.24 -5.01 -9.61
N LYS A 4 7.39 -4.58 -9.08
CA LYS A 4 7.95 -5.14 -7.84
C LYS A 4 7.68 -4.17 -6.70
N LEU A 5 7.01 -4.67 -5.67
CA LEU A 5 6.82 -3.95 -4.42
C LEU A 5 7.75 -4.54 -3.37
N THR A 6 8.36 -3.68 -2.55
CA THR A 6 9.02 -4.14 -1.31
C THR A 6 7.98 -4.72 -0.35
N ARG A 7 8.44 -5.43 0.69
CA ARG A 7 7.53 -5.98 1.68
C ARG A 7 6.72 -4.89 2.38
N ASP A 8 7.36 -3.78 2.73
CA ASP A 8 6.70 -2.65 3.38
C ASP A 8 5.71 -1.95 2.44
N GLN A 9 6.05 -1.74 1.16
CA GLN A 9 5.13 -1.19 0.16
C GLN A 9 3.90 -2.07 -0.01
N ALA A 10 4.10 -3.38 -0.16
CA ALA A 10 3.02 -4.35 -0.29
C ALA A 10 2.11 -4.35 0.95
N PHE A 11 2.69 -4.27 2.15
CA PHE A 11 1.95 -4.33 3.40
C PHE A 11 1.10 -3.07 3.64
N VAL A 12 1.68 -1.89 3.48
CA VAL A 12 0.95 -0.62 3.64
C VAL A 12 -0.11 -0.44 2.55
N LEU A 13 0.19 -0.83 1.30
CA LEU A 13 -0.78 -0.77 0.21
C LEU A 13 -1.95 -1.73 0.44
N SER A 14 -1.69 -2.94 0.93
CA SER A 14 -2.72 -3.93 1.24
C SER A 14 -3.69 -3.44 2.32
N ASP A 15 -3.18 -2.80 3.38
CA ASP A 15 -4.01 -2.21 4.45
C ASP A 15 -4.95 -1.13 3.90
N TRP A 16 -4.39 -0.18 3.13
CA TRP A 16 -5.19 0.89 2.53
C TRP A 16 -6.24 0.35 1.55
N LEU A 17 -5.88 -0.62 0.71
CA LEU A 17 -6.81 -1.25 -0.23
C LEU A 17 -7.97 -1.92 0.51
N TYR A 18 -7.68 -2.62 1.61
CA TYR A 18 -8.72 -3.23 2.43
C TYR A 18 -9.67 -2.18 3.04
N GLU A 19 -9.14 -1.09 3.59
CA GLU A 19 -9.97 0.01 4.13
C GLU A 19 -10.89 0.60 3.05
N VAL A 20 -10.33 1.00 1.90
CA VAL A 20 -11.10 1.73 0.86
C VAL A 20 -12.02 0.84 0.03
N MET A 21 -11.82 -0.48 0.02
CA MET A 21 -12.67 -1.42 -0.72
C MET A 21 -13.72 -2.09 0.15
N MET A 22 -13.41 -2.40 1.40
CA MET A 22 -14.28 -3.21 2.27
C MET A 22 -14.93 -2.40 3.40
N GLN A 23 -14.27 -1.33 3.85
CA GLN A 23 -14.73 -0.55 5.01
C GLN A 23 -15.31 0.82 4.62
N SER A 24 -15.28 1.16 3.32
CA SER A 24 -15.58 2.51 2.87
C SER A 24 -15.98 2.57 1.40
N ASP A 25 -16.85 3.53 1.05
CA ASP A 25 -17.16 3.90 -0.35
C ASP A 25 -16.14 4.89 -0.94
N LYS A 26 -14.99 5.12 -0.27
CA LYS A 26 -13.98 6.12 -0.67
C LYS A 26 -13.33 5.81 -2.01
N LEU A 27 -13.24 4.54 -2.42
CA LEU A 27 -12.54 4.21 -3.66
C LEU A 27 -13.17 4.88 -4.88
N ASP A 28 -14.50 4.92 -4.96
CA ASP A 28 -15.24 5.57 -6.06
C ASP A 28 -15.08 7.11 -6.02
N ALA A 29 -14.93 7.69 -4.82
CA ALA A 29 -14.66 9.11 -4.66
C ALA A 29 -13.24 9.50 -5.09
N ILE A 30 -12.25 8.62 -4.89
CA ILE A 30 -10.84 8.88 -5.21
C ILE A 30 -10.51 8.49 -6.66
N VAL A 31 -11.09 7.39 -7.14
CA VAL A 31 -10.86 6.81 -8.46
C VAL A 31 -12.21 6.63 -9.17
N PRO A 32 -12.78 7.69 -9.76
CA PRO A 32 -14.09 7.61 -10.41
C PRO A 32 -14.06 6.81 -11.72
N ASP A 33 -12.91 6.69 -12.37
CA ASP A 33 -12.77 5.90 -13.60
C ASP A 33 -12.73 4.39 -13.30
N ARG A 34 -13.80 3.70 -13.66
CA ARG A 34 -13.96 2.26 -13.46
C ARG A 34 -12.98 1.41 -14.27
N ALA A 35 -12.38 1.92 -15.33
CA ALA A 35 -11.33 1.19 -16.05
C ALA A 35 -10.09 0.98 -15.17
N VAL A 36 -9.74 1.97 -14.34
CA VAL A 36 -8.60 1.92 -13.42
C VAL A 36 -8.80 0.84 -12.34
N TRP A 37 -10.05 0.57 -11.96
CA TRP A 37 -10.37 -0.41 -10.93
C TRP A 37 -9.88 -1.81 -11.28
N SER A 38 -9.85 -2.16 -12.58
CA SER A 38 -9.34 -3.46 -13.04
C SER A 38 -7.91 -3.73 -12.56
N GLY A 39 -7.03 -2.72 -12.61
CA GLY A 39 -5.65 -2.82 -12.12
C GLY A 39 -5.60 -2.88 -10.60
N ILE A 40 -6.45 -2.11 -9.91
CA ILE A 40 -6.55 -2.10 -8.45
C ILE A 40 -6.98 -3.49 -7.93
N TYR A 41 -7.99 -4.11 -8.54
CA TYR A 41 -8.43 -5.46 -8.21
C TYR A 41 -7.34 -6.50 -8.45
N ALA A 42 -6.59 -6.38 -9.55
CA ALA A 42 -5.47 -7.29 -9.84
C ALA A 42 -4.37 -7.20 -8.77
N ILE A 43 -4.03 -5.98 -8.33
CA ILE A 43 -3.06 -5.75 -7.26
C ILE A 43 -3.60 -6.29 -5.92
N SER A 44 -4.82 -5.91 -5.55
CA SER A 44 -5.47 -6.33 -4.29
C SER A 44 -5.52 -7.85 -4.17
N GLY A 45 -6.02 -8.55 -5.19
CA GLY A 45 -6.09 -10.02 -5.17
C GLY A 45 -4.72 -10.69 -5.11
N THR A 46 -3.68 -10.08 -5.68
CA THR A 46 -2.31 -10.59 -5.56
C THR A 46 -1.78 -10.42 -4.12
N LEU A 47 -2.05 -9.26 -3.50
CA LEU A 47 -1.58 -8.96 -2.14
C LEU A 47 -2.27 -9.80 -1.07
N GLU A 48 -3.58 -10.05 -1.18
CA GLU A 48 -4.37 -10.85 -0.23
C GLU A 48 -3.76 -12.25 0.00
N THR A 49 -3.18 -12.85 -1.04
CA THR A 49 -2.62 -14.20 -0.96
C THR A 49 -1.17 -14.27 -0.47
N THR A 50 -0.51 -13.13 -0.30
CA THR A 50 0.96 -13.07 -0.10
C THR A 50 1.40 -12.44 1.22
N LEU A 51 0.48 -11.93 2.03
CA LEU A 51 0.77 -11.18 3.26
C LEU A 51 0.16 -11.84 4.52
N PRO A 52 0.75 -12.92 5.07
CA PRO A 52 0.29 -13.52 6.32
C PRO A 52 0.36 -12.57 7.53
N GLU A 53 1.17 -11.50 7.47
CA GLU A 53 1.33 -10.52 8.54
C GLU A 53 0.03 -9.78 8.89
N VAL A 54 -0.94 -9.72 7.97
CA VAL A 54 -2.26 -9.11 8.23
C VAL A 54 -3.06 -9.87 9.29
N PHE A 55 -2.71 -11.14 9.55
CA PHE A 55 -3.36 -12.00 10.54
C PHE A 55 -2.57 -12.11 11.85
N MET A 56 -1.43 -11.42 11.96
CA MET A 56 -0.60 -11.49 13.17
C MET A 56 -1.17 -10.60 14.29
N PRO A 57 -1.03 -11.00 15.57
CA PRO A 57 -1.58 -10.24 16.70
C PRO A 57 -0.92 -8.87 16.92
N ASP A 58 0.31 -8.68 16.42
CA ASP A 58 1.05 -7.42 16.45
C ASP A 58 0.90 -6.61 15.14
N TYR A 59 -0.13 -6.91 14.34
CA TYR A 59 -0.43 -6.28 13.05
C TYR A 59 -0.24 -4.76 13.05
N ALA A 60 -0.91 -4.06 13.96
CA ALA A 60 -0.90 -2.60 14.01
C ALA A 60 0.52 -2.05 14.25
N GLY A 61 1.30 -2.71 15.11
CA GLY A 61 2.68 -2.32 15.38
C GLY A 61 3.59 -2.53 14.17
N ARG A 62 3.39 -3.63 13.43
CA ARG A 62 4.14 -3.92 12.19
C ARG A 62 3.81 -2.93 11.09
N LEU A 63 2.54 -2.60 10.93
CA LEU A 63 2.06 -1.69 9.90
C LEU A 63 2.66 -0.29 10.10
N GLU A 64 2.65 0.19 11.34
CA GLU A 64 3.21 1.49 11.69
C GLU A 64 4.73 1.54 11.46
N GLN A 65 5.45 0.46 11.78
CA GLN A 65 6.88 0.38 11.50
C GLN A 65 7.18 0.36 9.99
N ALA A 66 6.38 -0.36 9.20
CA ALA A 66 6.51 -0.38 7.75
C ALA A 66 6.25 1.01 7.16
N ARG A 67 5.18 1.68 7.61
CA ARG A 67 4.86 3.06 7.21
C ARG A 67 6.01 4.00 7.53
N ARG A 68 6.59 3.90 8.73
CA ARG A 68 7.73 4.74 9.14
C ARG A 68 8.95 4.54 8.24
N ARG A 69 9.34 3.29 7.96
CA ARG A 69 10.46 3.00 7.06
C ARG A 69 10.24 3.54 5.66
N LEU A 70 9.01 3.49 5.14
CA LEU A 70 8.68 4.05 3.84
C LEU A 70 8.75 5.59 3.84
N LEU A 71 8.24 6.23 4.88
CA LEU A 71 8.31 7.69 5.00
C LEU A 71 9.75 8.18 5.15
N GLU A 72 10.58 7.47 5.91
CA GLU A 72 12.01 7.74 6.01
C GLU A 72 12.69 7.62 4.63
N ALA A 73 12.36 6.59 3.85
CA ALA A 73 12.91 6.42 2.50
C ALA A 73 12.49 7.56 1.55
N VAL A 74 11.21 7.95 1.55
CA VAL A 74 10.70 9.03 0.69
C VAL A 74 11.24 10.41 1.10
N GLY A 75 11.35 10.67 2.41
CA GLY A 75 11.94 11.92 2.91
C GLY A 75 13.45 12.01 2.67
N SER A 76 14.15 10.86 2.58
CA SER A 76 15.56 10.82 2.20
C SER A 76 15.77 11.16 0.72
N ASP A 77 14.82 10.80 -0.15
CA ASP A 77 14.89 11.11 -1.59
C ASP A 77 14.67 12.61 -1.88
N GLU A 78 13.91 13.34 -1.05
CA GLU A 78 13.71 14.79 -1.18
C GLU A 78 14.94 15.63 -0.76
N ASP A 79 15.71 15.14 0.22
CA ASP A 79 16.94 15.80 0.68
C ASP A 79 18.11 15.65 -0.31
N ASP A 80 18.11 14.59 -1.12
CA ASP A 80 19.14 14.34 -2.16
C ASP A 80 18.92 15.18 -3.44
N GLU A 81 17.68 15.60 -3.76
CA GLU A 81 17.40 16.48 -4.91
C GLU A 81 17.64 17.98 -4.63
N ALA A 82 17.67 18.41 -3.37
CA ALA A 82 17.93 19.80 -2.99
C ALA A 82 19.44 20.18 -3.00
N GLY A 83 20.32 19.24 -3.35
CA GLY A 83 21.78 19.38 -3.29
C GLY A 83 22.52 19.43 -4.63
N ALA A 84 21.83 19.54 -5.78
CA ALA A 84 22.43 19.52 -7.13
C ALA A 84 22.33 20.85 -7.89
#